data_AF-A0A9P6NEL7-F1
#
_entry.id   AF-A0A9P6NEL7-F1
#
_cell.length_a   1.000
_cell.length_b   1.000
_cell.length_c   1.000
_cell.angle_alpha   90.00
_cell.angle_beta   90.00
_cell.angle_gamma   90.00
#
_symmetry.space_group_name_H-M   'P 1'
#
loop_
_entity.id
_entity.type
_entity.pdbx_description
1 polymer ?
#
loop_
_entity_poly.entity_id
_entity_poly.type
_entity_poly.pdbx_seq_one_letter_code
_entity_poly.pdbx_strand_id
1 'polypeptide(L)'
;MSDNIFTQERSDILSPVKTHWNRLIKEKEQHQNLLRASEVMLNAEEPSIRTYFCAKSVVLDYLRLHPNDPEAFKELGKVHLFSCGGEETLGLAQEALEQSQVLADNRDPEIWYLLATCHQIRLLDAHSTSSSLRSELMSRAEHFLKLALRYSPPTTHAYRFALAEFYLINRQFSNSLCTLIDGFSPSVNLLADAEVYHQLGKFGIACADTLATKGRWAHAHEFASRALEHFERSLEIHPDAESQWTDDLKEAQQRKKSWQDVCDPELFFIVFFSPSTT
;
A
#
# COMPACT_ATOMS: atom_id res chain seq x y z
N MET A 1 -25.95 -3.72 17.02
CA MET A 1 -25.53 -2.58 16.17
C MET A 1 -24.00 -2.60 16.12
N SER A 2 -23.41 -3.31 15.16
CA SER A 2 -21.95 -3.49 15.09
C SER A 2 -21.44 -3.69 13.66
N ASP A 3 -22.08 -3.08 12.65
CA ASP A 3 -21.79 -3.38 11.24
C ASP A 3 -20.94 -2.32 10.50
N ASN A 4 -20.49 -1.25 11.17
CA ASN A 4 -19.83 -0.12 10.49
C ASN A 4 -18.31 0.02 10.73
N ILE A 5 -17.67 -0.90 11.46
CA ILE A 5 -16.23 -0.79 11.76
C ILE A 5 -15.38 -1.48 10.68
N PHE A 6 -15.91 -2.51 10.01
CA PHE A 6 -15.17 -3.28 9.00
C PHE A 6 -15.02 -2.61 7.62
N THR A 7 -15.80 -1.58 7.31
CA THR A 7 -15.78 -0.91 5.99
C THR A 7 -14.71 0.17 5.89
N GLN A 8 -14.48 0.94 6.95
CA GLN A 8 -13.50 2.03 6.94
C GLN A 8 -12.05 1.49 6.97
N GLU A 9 -11.73 0.62 7.93
CA GLU A 9 -10.38 0.03 8.06
C GLU A 9 -10.01 -0.78 6.82
N ARG A 10 -10.98 -1.49 6.21
CA ARG A 10 -10.77 -2.23 4.96
C ARG A 10 -10.61 -1.32 3.74
N SER A 11 -11.32 -0.20 3.68
CA SER A 11 -11.12 0.82 2.64
C SER A 11 -9.71 1.41 2.70
N ASP A 12 -9.21 1.67 3.91
CA ASP A 12 -7.84 2.18 4.13
C ASP A 12 -6.77 1.13 3.74
N ILE A 13 -7.05 -0.17 3.96
CA ILE A 13 -6.17 -1.28 3.54
C ILE A 13 -6.17 -1.50 2.03
N LEU A 14 -7.33 -1.37 1.39
CA LEU A 14 -7.46 -1.54 -0.05
C LEU A 14 -7.05 -0.28 -0.83
N SER A 15 -6.91 0.86 -0.17
CA SER A 15 -6.48 2.13 -0.79
C SER A 15 -5.12 2.02 -1.50
N PRO A 16 -4.05 1.46 -0.87
CA PRO A 16 -2.80 1.20 -1.56
C PRO A 16 -2.95 0.24 -2.74
N VAL A 17 -3.78 -0.80 -2.62
CA VAL A 17 -4.06 -1.77 -3.69
C VAL A 17 -4.81 -1.12 -4.85
N LYS A 18 -5.81 -0.27 -4.57
CA LYS A 18 -6.55 0.53 -5.55
C LYS A 18 -5.62 1.50 -6.27
N THR A 19 -4.74 2.17 -5.54
CA THR A 19 -3.76 3.11 -6.09
C THR A 19 -2.73 2.40 -6.98
N HIS A 20 -2.26 1.22 -6.56
CA HIS A 20 -1.37 0.35 -7.34
C HIS A 20 -2.06 -0.18 -8.61
N TRP A 21 -3.32 -0.58 -8.50
CA TRP A 21 -4.12 -1.12 -9.62
C TRP A 21 -4.44 -0.05 -10.68
N ASN A 22 -4.80 1.17 -10.25
CA ASN A 22 -5.00 2.30 -11.17
C ASN A 22 -3.74 2.63 -12.00
N ARG A 23 -2.55 2.36 -11.45
CA ARG A 23 -1.28 2.50 -12.19
C ARG A 23 -1.07 1.36 -13.20
N LEU A 24 -1.48 0.13 -12.89
CA LEU A 24 -1.37 -1.04 -13.79
C LEU A 24 -2.43 -1.05 -14.91
N ILE A 25 -3.65 -0.53 -14.67
CA ILE A 25 -4.74 -0.50 -15.67
C ILE A 25 -4.39 0.39 -16.88
N LYS A 26 -3.53 1.40 -16.72
CA LYS A 26 -3.09 2.26 -17.83
C LYS A 26 -2.27 1.51 -18.91
N GLU A 27 -1.91 0.23 -18.72
CA GLU A 27 -0.99 -0.50 -19.61
C GLU A 27 -1.53 -1.78 -20.29
N LYS A 28 -2.79 -2.23 -20.09
CA LYS A 28 -3.26 -3.51 -20.69
C LYS A 28 -4.65 -3.43 -21.35
N GLU A 29 -4.68 -3.41 -22.68
CA GLU A 29 -5.92 -3.40 -23.49
C GLU A 29 -6.45 -4.76 -23.96
N GLN A 30 -5.88 -5.91 -23.57
CA GLN A 30 -6.20 -7.18 -24.26
C GLN A 30 -7.09 -8.22 -23.55
N HIS A 31 -7.61 -7.99 -22.33
CA HIS A 31 -8.49 -8.97 -21.64
C HIS A 31 -9.72 -8.33 -20.98
N GLN A 32 -10.46 -7.53 -21.74
CA GLN A 32 -11.49 -6.61 -21.23
C GLN A 32 -12.66 -7.24 -20.44
N ASN A 33 -12.98 -8.53 -20.59
CA ASN A 33 -14.13 -9.12 -19.89
C ASN A 33 -13.78 -9.80 -18.56
N LEU A 34 -12.60 -10.41 -18.43
CA LEU A 34 -12.13 -11.03 -17.18
C LEU A 34 -11.58 -9.98 -16.20
N LEU A 35 -10.80 -9.01 -16.69
CA LEU A 35 -10.28 -7.88 -15.91
C LEU A 35 -11.42 -7.06 -15.28
N ARG A 36 -12.57 -6.94 -15.97
CA ARG A 36 -13.74 -6.23 -15.45
C ARG A 36 -14.38 -6.89 -14.23
N ALA A 37 -14.24 -8.21 -14.03
CA ALA A 37 -14.90 -8.90 -12.92
C ALA A 37 -14.29 -8.50 -11.57
N SER A 38 -12.95 -8.47 -11.47
CA SER A 38 -12.26 -7.99 -10.27
C SER A 38 -12.32 -6.46 -10.14
N GLU A 39 -12.29 -5.71 -11.24
CA GLU A 39 -12.48 -4.26 -11.23
C GLU A 39 -13.86 -3.84 -10.70
N VAL A 40 -14.93 -4.55 -11.09
CA VAL A 40 -16.28 -4.33 -10.55
C VAL A 40 -16.33 -4.60 -9.04
N MET A 41 -15.62 -5.63 -8.57
CA MET A 41 -15.51 -5.91 -7.14
C MET A 41 -14.73 -4.83 -6.38
N LEU A 42 -13.64 -4.33 -6.98
CA LEU A 42 -12.77 -3.33 -6.37
C LEU A 42 -13.41 -1.93 -6.32
N ASN A 43 -14.17 -1.58 -7.35
CA ASN A 43 -14.76 -0.25 -7.53
C ASN A 43 -16.22 -0.13 -7.04
N ALA A 44 -16.85 -1.24 -6.65
CA ALA A 44 -18.16 -1.17 -6.01
C ALA A 44 -18.04 -0.46 -4.66
N GLU A 45 -18.76 0.65 -4.49
CA GLU A 45 -18.83 1.41 -3.22
C GLU A 45 -19.29 0.51 -2.06
N GLU A 46 -20.17 -0.45 -2.35
CA GLU A 46 -20.52 -1.58 -1.47
C GLU A 46 -20.63 -2.86 -2.33
N PRO A 47 -19.64 -3.76 -2.33
CA PRO A 47 -19.73 -5.02 -3.05
C PRO A 47 -20.82 -5.90 -2.41
N SER A 48 -22.02 -5.89 -2.99
CA SER A 48 -23.09 -6.77 -2.54
C SER A 48 -22.69 -8.24 -2.73
N ILE A 49 -23.23 -9.13 -1.90
CA ILE A 49 -23.05 -10.58 -2.06
C ILE A 49 -23.45 -11.08 -3.47
N ARG A 50 -24.41 -10.40 -4.10
CA ARG A 50 -24.84 -10.66 -5.48
C ARG A 50 -23.74 -10.31 -6.49
N THR A 51 -23.07 -9.17 -6.30
CA THR A 51 -21.95 -8.73 -7.15
C THR A 51 -20.82 -9.77 -7.11
N TYR A 52 -20.48 -10.26 -5.91
CA TYR A 52 -19.49 -11.31 -5.72
C TYR A 52 -19.87 -12.60 -6.46
N PHE A 53 -21.09 -13.12 -6.26
CA PHE A 53 -21.51 -14.35 -6.94
C PHE A 53 -21.55 -14.22 -8.46
N CYS A 54 -21.96 -13.06 -8.99
CA CYS A 54 -21.92 -12.79 -10.43
C CYS A 54 -20.49 -12.74 -10.97
N ALA A 55 -19.58 -12.03 -10.31
CA ALA A 55 -18.17 -11.98 -10.71
C ALA A 55 -17.53 -13.37 -10.66
N LYS A 56 -17.77 -14.11 -9.57
CA LYS A 56 -17.29 -15.48 -9.39
C LYS A 56 -17.83 -16.43 -10.47
N SER A 57 -19.13 -16.38 -10.79
CA SER A 57 -19.72 -17.28 -11.78
C SER A 57 -19.11 -17.07 -13.18
N VAL A 58 -18.89 -15.81 -13.58
CA VAL A 58 -18.27 -15.48 -14.87
C VAL A 58 -16.88 -16.11 -15.00
N VAL A 59 -16.04 -15.95 -13.97
CA VAL A 59 -14.67 -16.49 -14.01
C VAL A 59 -14.68 -18.03 -13.94
N LEU A 60 -15.55 -18.63 -13.12
CA LEU A 60 -15.66 -20.09 -13.03
C LEU A 60 -16.19 -20.73 -14.32
N ASP A 61 -17.16 -20.11 -14.99
CA ASP A 61 -17.68 -20.60 -16.27
C ASP A 61 -16.58 -20.55 -17.36
N TYR A 62 -15.73 -19.52 -17.33
CA TYR A 62 -14.55 -19.44 -18.20
C TYR A 62 -13.53 -20.56 -17.87
N LEU A 63 -13.18 -20.75 -16.59
CA LEU A 63 -12.25 -21.80 -16.16
C LEU A 63 -12.72 -23.22 -16.51
N ARG A 64 -14.03 -23.46 -16.62
CA ARG A 64 -14.54 -24.75 -17.13
C ARG A 64 -14.13 -25.03 -18.57
N LEU A 65 -14.01 -23.98 -19.38
CA LEU A 65 -13.58 -24.06 -20.78
C LEU A 65 -12.05 -23.99 -20.90
N HIS A 66 -11.38 -23.31 -19.96
CA HIS A 66 -9.95 -23.06 -19.95
C HIS A 66 -9.31 -23.44 -18.60
N PRO A 67 -9.23 -24.73 -18.25
CA PRO A 67 -8.91 -25.18 -16.89
C PRO A 67 -7.45 -24.97 -16.45
N ASN A 68 -6.57 -24.56 -17.35
CA ASN A 68 -5.15 -24.32 -17.08
C ASN A 68 -4.73 -22.89 -17.42
N ASP A 69 -5.67 -21.96 -17.55
CA ASP A 69 -5.36 -20.55 -17.82
C ASP A 69 -4.93 -19.84 -16.53
N PRO A 70 -3.64 -19.46 -16.36
CA PRO A 70 -3.18 -18.78 -15.16
C PRO A 70 -3.89 -17.44 -14.96
N GLU A 71 -4.15 -16.67 -16.02
CA GLU A 71 -4.79 -15.35 -15.87
C GLU A 71 -6.21 -15.47 -15.32
N ALA A 72 -6.94 -16.52 -15.70
CA ALA A 72 -8.27 -16.78 -15.15
C ALA A 72 -8.25 -17.18 -13.67
N PHE A 73 -7.25 -17.95 -13.22
CA PHE A 73 -7.08 -18.24 -11.78
C PHE A 73 -6.64 -17.01 -10.99
N LYS A 74 -5.77 -16.16 -11.56
CA LYS A 74 -5.41 -14.87 -10.96
C LYS A 74 -6.64 -13.98 -10.76
N GLU A 75 -7.49 -13.85 -11.79
CA GLU A 75 -8.74 -13.09 -11.68
C GLU A 75 -9.72 -13.69 -10.66
N LEU A 76 -9.83 -15.02 -10.58
CA LEU A 76 -10.62 -15.68 -9.53
C LEU A 76 -10.10 -15.34 -8.13
N GLY A 77 -8.78 -15.39 -7.95
CA GLY A 77 -8.11 -15.00 -6.71
C GLY A 77 -8.41 -13.55 -6.30
N LYS A 78 -8.36 -12.62 -7.25
CA LYS A 78 -8.73 -11.21 -7.02
C LYS A 78 -10.20 -11.04 -6.64
N VAL A 79 -11.11 -11.71 -7.34
CA VAL A 79 -12.56 -11.67 -7.02
C VAL A 79 -12.82 -12.12 -5.59
N HIS A 80 -12.15 -13.19 -5.13
CA HIS A 80 -12.22 -13.65 -3.75
C HIS A 80 -11.59 -12.64 -2.77
N LEU A 81 -10.39 -12.13 -3.06
CA LEU A 81 -9.68 -11.17 -2.22
C LEU A 81 -10.46 -9.86 -2.01
N PHE A 82 -11.09 -9.35 -3.07
CA PHE A 82 -11.87 -8.11 -3.05
C PHE A 82 -13.31 -8.31 -2.57
N SER A 83 -13.74 -9.55 -2.33
CA SER A 83 -15.06 -9.81 -1.76
C SER A 83 -15.13 -9.39 -0.30
N CYS A 84 -16.27 -8.87 0.17
CA CYS A 84 -16.50 -8.57 1.59
C CYS A 84 -16.61 -9.82 2.49
N GLY A 85 -16.22 -11.00 2.01
CA GLY A 85 -16.24 -12.21 2.83
C GLY A 85 -15.17 -12.21 3.92
N GLY A 86 -15.36 -13.10 4.90
CA GLY A 86 -14.40 -13.37 5.98
C GLY A 86 -13.31 -14.39 5.57
N GLU A 87 -12.69 -15.02 6.56
CA GLU A 87 -11.53 -15.92 6.38
C GLU A 87 -11.72 -17.01 5.31
N GLU A 88 -12.93 -17.56 5.14
CA GLU A 88 -13.23 -18.55 4.10
C GLU A 88 -12.94 -18.03 2.69
N THR A 89 -13.35 -16.78 2.39
CA THR A 89 -13.07 -16.18 1.08
C THR A 89 -11.59 -15.86 0.89
N LEU A 90 -10.87 -15.55 1.96
CA LEU A 90 -9.43 -15.31 1.91
C LEU A 90 -8.64 -16.60 1.68
N GLY A 91 -9.12 -17.73 2.21
CA GLY A 91 -8.63 -19.08 1.88
C GLY A 91 -8.80 -19.38 0.39
N LEU A 92 -10.00 -19.18 -0.15
CA LEU A 92 -10.28 -19.38 -1.58
C LEU A 92 -9.45 -18.46 -2.48
N ALA A 93 -9.22 -17.22 -2.06
CA ALA A 93 -8.33 -16.29 -2.77
C ALA A 93 -6.92 -16.86 -2.87
N GLN A 94 -6.37 -17.32 -1.75
CA GLN A 94 -5.04 -17.89 -1.69
C GLN A 94 -4.92 -19.17 -2.55
N GLU A 95 -5.88 -20.09 -2.46
CA GLU A 95 -5.87 -21.33 -3.27
C GLU A 95 -5.86 -21.02 -4.77
N ALA A 96 -6.70 -20.09 -5.22
CA ALA A 96 -6.76 -19.70 -6.62
C ALA A 96 -5.44 -19.02 -7.08
N LEU A 97 -4.85 -18.16 -6.25
CA LEU A 97 -3.59 -17.49 -6.54
C LEU A 97 -2.39 -18.47 -6.56
N GLU A 98 -2.33 -19.43 -5.63
CA GLU A 98 -1.30 -20.46 -5.62
C GLU A 98 -1.38 -21.32 -6.89
N GLN A 99 -2.59 -21.74 -7.29
CA GLN A 99 -2.80 -22.47 -8.54
C GLN A 99 -2.36 -21.64 -9.77
N SER A 100 -2.74 -20.36 -9.79
CA SER A 100 -2.30 -19.43 -10.83
C SER A 100 -0.77 -19.33 -10.90
N GLN A 101 -0.10 -19.32 -9.74
CA GLN A 101 1.34 -19.18 -9.66
C GLN A 101 2.08 -20.41 -10.17
N VAL A 102 1.56 -21.60 -9.86
CA VAL A 102 2.07 -22.86 -10.40
C VAL A 102 1.96 -22.89 -11.92
N LEU A 103 0.81 -22.46 -12.47
CA LEU A 103 0.58 -22.39 -13.91
C LEU A 103 1.43 -21.31 -14.60
N ALA A 104 1.85 -20.27 -13.87
CA ALA A 104 2.74 -19.21 -14.35
C ALA A 104 4.23 -19.47 -14.07
N ASP A 105 4.63 -20.74 -13.89
CA ASP A 105 6.01 -21.17 -13.61
C ASP A 105 6.65 -20.47 -12.40
N ASN A 106 5.84 -20.04 -11.43
CA ASN A 106 6.26 -19.32 -10.22
C ASN A 106 6.97 -17.98 -10.47
N ARG A 107 6.66 -17.31 -11.59
CA ARG A 107 7.35 -16.09 -12.02
C ARG A 107 6.49 -14.84 -12.12
N ASP A 108 5.18 -14.93 -11.96
CA ASP A 108 4.33 -13.74 -12.01
C ASP A 108 4.52 -12.91 -10.72
N PRO A 109 5.03 -11.67 -10.79
CA PRO A 109 5.24 -10.82 -9.62
C PRO A 109 3.93 -10.31 -9.01
N GLU A 110 2.88 -10.16 -9.82
CA GLU A 110 1.57 -9.69 -9.37
C GLU A 110 0.91 -10.70 -8.46
N ILE A 111 0.99 -11.99 -8.80
CA ILE A 111 0.44 -13.07 -7.99
C ILE A 111 1.17 -13.15 -6.65
N TRP A 112 2.51 -13.03 -6.65
CA TRP A 112 3.27 -12.96 -5.39
C TRP A 112 2.83 -11.80 -4.51
N TYR A 113 2.61 -10.63 -5.10
CA TYR A 113 2.09 -9.48 -4.37
C TYR A 113 0.69 -9.74 -3.80
N LEU A 114 -0.23 -10.34 -4.57
CA LEU A 114 -1.58 -10.68 -4.10
C LEU A 114 -1.56 -11.72 -2.96
N LEU A 115 -0.69 -12.72 -3.04
CA LEU A 115 -0.46 -13.69 -1.96
C LEU A 115 0.07 -13.02 -0.69
N ALA A 116 0.98 -12.05 -0.84
CA ALA A 116 1.43 -11.24 0.30
C ALA A 116 0.28 -10.45 0.93
N THR A 117 -0.60 -9.88 0.11
CA THR A 117 -1.78 -9.13 0.56
C THR A 117 -2.72 -10.02 1.38
N CYS A 118 -2.94 -11.29 0.98
CA CYS A 118 -3.72 -12.23 1.78
C CYS A 118 -3.16 -12.38 3.20
N HIS A 119 -1.84 -12.51 3.36
CA HIS A 119 -1.21 -12.61 4.68
C HIS A 119 -1.22 -11.29 5.46
N GLN A 120 -1.11 -10.14 4.78
CA GLN A 120 -1.22 -8.84 5.42
C GLN A 120 -2.63 -8.60 5.98
N ILE A 121 -3.69 -8.98 5.26
CA ILE A 121 -5.07 -8.91 5.77
C ILE A 121 -5.20 -9.77 7.04
N ARG A 122 -4.72 -11.02 7.03
CA ARG A 122 -4.72 -11.89 8.23
C ARG A 122 -3.94 -11.28 9.39
N LEU A 123 -2.83 -10.60 9.11
CA LEU A 123 -2.02 -9.94 10.14
C LEU A 123 -2.81 -8.81 10.84
N LEU A 124 -3.71 -8.16 10.11
CA LEU A 124 -4.60 -7.13 10.64
C LEU A 124 -5.79 -7.74 11.41
N ASP A 125 -6.27 -8.92 11.05
CA ASP A 125 -7.28 -9.59 11.89
C ASP A 125 -6.66 -10.22 13.16
N ALA A 126 -5.35 -10.48 13.12
CA ALA A 126 -4.59 -11.16 14.17
C ALA A 126 -4.26 -10.29 15.41
N HIS A 127 -4.81 -9.09 15.59
CA HIS A 127 -4.43 -8.14 16.67
C HIS A 127 -4.58 -8.70 18.10
N SER A 128 -5.35 -9.76 18.30
CA SER A 128 -5.57 -10.44 19.58
C SER A 128 -4.99 -11.87 19.65
N THR A 129 -4.27 -12.32 18.62
CA THR A 129 -3.77 -13.71 18.50
C THR A 129 -2.32 -13.88 18.97
N SER A 130 -1.85 -15.13 19.03
CA SER A 130 -0.53 -15.48 19.55
C SER A 130 0.61 -14.78 18.79
N SER A 131 1.65 -14.38 19.53
CA SER A 131 2.87 -13.78 18.95
C SER A 131 3.53 -14.67 17.89
N SER A 132 3.39 -15.99 18.00
CA SER A 132 3.88 -16.97 17.03
C SER A 132 3.18 -16.87 15.67
N LEU A 133 1.85 -16.79 15.65
CA LEU A 133 1.06 -16.68 14.41
C LEU A 133 1.36 -15.35 13.71
N ARG A 134 1.43 -14.26 14.48
CA ARG A 134 1.80 -12.94 13.94
C ARG A 134 3.17 -12.97 13.24
N SER A 135 4.16 -13.58 13.88
CA SER A 135 5.51 -13.72 13.31
C SER A 135 5.52 -14.54 12.01
N GLU A 136 4.76 -15.64 11.98
CA GLU A 136 4.64 -16.46 10.77
C GLU A 136 4.00 -15.69 9.62
N LEU A 137 2.88 -15.00 9.88
CA LEU A 137 2.18 -14.20 8.86
C LEU A 137 3.06 -13.06 8.32
N MET A 138 3.81 -12.39 9.20
CA MET A 138 4.78 -11.36 8.79
C MET A 138 5.87 -11.96 7.89
N SER A 139 6.44 -13.09 8.29
CA SER A 139 7.49 -13.77 7.51
C SER A 139 7.01 -14.18 6.13
N ARG A 140 5.79 -14.72 6.02
CA ARG A 140 5.20 -15.10 4.72
C ARG A 140 4.90 -13.89 3.84
N ALA A 141 4.30 -12.84 4.41
CA ALA A 141 4.03 -11.60 3.68
C ALA A 141 5.31 -10.97 3.13
N GLU A 142 6.35 -10.87 3.97
CA GLU A 142 7.66 -10.36 3.57
C GLU A 142 8.30 -11.22 2.47
N HIS A 143 8.25 -12.55 2.62
CA HIS A 143 8.79 -13.48 1.63
C HIS A 143 8.15 -13.27 0.26
N PHE A 144 6.82 -13.19 0.20
CA PHE A 144 6.09 -12.98 -1.04
C PHE A 144 6.33 -11.60 -1.66
N LEU A 145 6.41 -10.53 -0.85
CA LEU A 145 6.78 -9.20 -1.35
C LEU A 145 8.19 -9.17 -1.95
N LYS A 146 9.15 -9.88 -1.35
CA LYS A 146 10.51 -10.03 -1.91
C LYS A 146 10.50 -10.81 -3.22
N LEU A 147 9.66 -11.85 -3.36
CA LEU A 147 9.49 -12.56 -4.62
C LEU A 147 8.84 -11.68 -5.70
N ALA A 148 7.82 -10.90 -5.34
CA ALA A 148 7.19 -9.94 -6.24
C ALA A 148 8.23 -8.94 -6.78
N LEU A 149 9.03 -8.35 -5.90
CA LEU A 149 10.12 -7.45 -6.29
C LEU A 149 11.17 -8.14 -7.17
N ARG A 150 11.59 -9.36 -6.79
CA ARG A 150 12.61 -10.12 -7.53
C ARG A 150 12.21 -10.43 -8.97
N TYR A 151 10.95 -10.79 -9.20
CA TYR A 151 10.45 -11.16 -10.52
C TYR A 151 9.87 -9.97 -11.31
N SER A 152 9.78 -8.79 -10.69
CA SER A 152 9.33 -7.57 -11.37
C SER A 152 10.40 -6.98 -12.29
N PRO A 153 10.01 -6.33 -13.39
CA PRO A 153 10.94 -5.56 -14.21
C PRO A 153 11.63 -4.48 -13.37
N PRO A 154 12.93 -4.18 -13.61
CA PRO A 154 13.67 -3.16 -12.87
C PRO A 154 13.05 -1.76 -12.93
N THR A 155 12.29 -1.49 -13.99
CA THR A 155 11.57 -0.23 -14.24
C THR A 155 10.32 -0.08 -13.38
N THR A 156 9.83 -1.15 -12.75
CA THR A 156 8.62 -1.14 -11.94
C THR A 156 8.98 -0.94 -10.47
N HIS A 157 8.71 0.25 -9.92
CA HIS A 157 8.97 0.54 -8.51
C HIS A 157 7.82 0.11 -7.58
N ALA A 158 6.70 -0.30 -8.16
CA ALA A 158 5.46 -0.51 -7.44
C ALA A 158 5.56 -1.58 -6.32
N TYR A 159 6.25 -2.71 -6.56
CA TYR A 159 6.48 -3.74 -5.54
C TYR A 159 7.57 -3.36 -4.53
N ARG A 160 8.53 -2.53 -4.93
CA ARG A 160 9.54 -1.97 -4.02
C ARG A 160 8.86 -1.05 -2.99
N PHE A 161 7.97 -0.19 -3.46
CA PHE A 161 7.20 0.70 -2.59
C PHE A 161 6.26 -0.10 -1.68
N ALA A 162 5.59 -1.14 -2.18
CA ALA A 162 4.79 -2.03 -1.34
C ALA A 162 5.62 -2.72 -0.23
N LEU A 163 6.83 -3.19 -0.54
CA LEU A 163 7.73 -3.78 0.45
C LEU A 163 8.22 -2.74 1.48
N ALA A 164 8.55 -1.53 1.03
CA ALA A 164 8.95 -0.44 1.91
C ALA A 164 7.81 -0.01 2.85
N GLU A 165 6.59 0.08 2.34
CA GLU A 165 5.38 0.39 3.11
C GLU A 165 5.08 -0.70 4.13
N PHE A 166 5.16 -1.97 3.73
CA PHE A 166 5.02 -3.11 4.65
C PHE A 166 5.99 -3.00 5.82
N TYR A 167 7.26 -2.67 5.57
CA TYR A 167 8.24 -2.44 6.64
C TYR A 167 7.91 -1.23 7.50
N LEU A 168 7.44 -0.13 6.90
CA LEU A 168 7.06 1.08 7.62
C LEU A 168 5.90 0.82 8.59
N ILE A 169 4.81 0.20 8.11
CA ILE A 169 3.63 -0.16 8.93
C ILE A 169 4.03 -1.08 10.09
N ASN A 170 4.98 -1.99 9.86
CA ASN A 170 5.50 -2.90 10.87
C ASN A 170 6.66 -2.33 11.70
N ARG A 171 6.90 -1.01 11.63
CA ARG A 171 7.94 -0.27 12.40
C ARG A 171 9.38 -0.75 12.16
N GLN A 172 9.63 -1.39 11.03
CA GLN A 172 10.95 -1.80 10.56
C GLN A 172 11.57 -0.69 9.70
N PHE A 173 11.76 0.50 10.28
CA PHE A 173 12.17 1.72 9.57
C PHE A 173 13.48 1.56 8.78
N SER A 174 14.46 0.85 9.33
CA SER A 174 15.74 0.60 8.64
C SER A 174 15.53 -0.22 7.36
N ASN A 175 14.69 -1.25 7.39
CA ASN A 175 14.42 -2.09 6.23
C ASN A 175 13.65 -1.32 5.16
N SER A 176 12.68 -0.50 5.58
CA SER A 176 11.92 0.39 4.69
C SER A 176 12.85 1.36 3.95
N LEU A 177 13.73 2.06 4.69
CA LEU A 177 14.67 3.01 4.13
C LEU A 177 15.67 2.34 3.18
N CYS A 178 16.28 1.22 3.57
CA CYS A 178 17.18 0.47 2.70
C CYS A 178 16.47 0.04 1.40
N THR A 179 15.24 -0.47 1.51
CA THR A 179 14.45 -0.90 0.35
C THR A 179 14.20 0.26 -0.64
N LEU A 180 13.95 1.47 -0.14
CA LEU A 180 13.77 2.66 -0.99
C LEU A 180 15.09 3.12 -1.62
N ILE A 181 16.18 3.18 -0.85
CA ILE A 181 17.50 3.62 -1.33
C ILE A 181 18.05 2.66 -2.38
N ASP A 182 17.86 1.34 -2.22
CA ASP A 182 18.24 0.32 -3.21
C ASP A 182 17.44 0.46 -4.52
N GLY A 183 16.44 1.35 -4.55
CA GLY A 183 15.66 1.70 -5.74
C GLY A 183 16.29 2.77 -6.63
N PHE A 184 17.32 3.49 -6.18
CA PHE A 184 17.96 4.49 -7.01
C PHE A 184 18.75 3.85 -8.16
N SER A 185 18.59 4.38 -9.37
CA SER A 185 19.44 3.99 -10.49
C SER A 185 20.81 4.67 -10.36
N PRO A 186 21.94 3.93 -10.36
CA PRO A 186 23.26 4.53 -10.16
C PRO A 186 23.74 5.42 -11.33
N SER A 187 22.94 5.65 -12.38
CA SER A 187 23.48 6.22 -13.63
C SER A 187 22.69 7.33 -14.34
N VAL A 188 21.46 7.69 -13.99
CA VAL A 188 20.76 8.82 -14.63
C VAL A 188 19.64 9.30 -13.69
N ASN A 189 19.46 10.62 -13.48
CA ASN A 189 18.24 11.21 -12.89
C ASN A 189 17.04 10.82 -13.77
N LEU A 190 16.44 9.66 -13.51
CA LEU A 190 15.30 9.16 -14.26
C LEU A 190 14.00 9.59 -13.57
N LEU A 191 12.89 9.61 -14.31
CA LEU A 191 11.54 9.74 -13.74
C LEU A 191 11.30 8.72 -12.61
N ALA A 192 11.92 7.54 -12.71
CA ALA A 192 11.99 6.53 -11.67
C ALA A 192 12.57 7.05 -10.34
N ASP A 193 13.62 7.88 -10.37
CA ASP A 193 14.20 8.46 -9.15
C ASP A 193 13.27 9.51 -8.54
N ALA A 194 12.46 10.20 -9.36
CA ALA A 194 11.43 11.12 -8.87
C ALA A 194 10.42 10.39 -7.98
N GLU A 195 9.98 9.20 -8.39
CA GLU A 195 9.07 8.38 -7.58
C GLU A 195 9.74 7.91 -6.27
N VAL A 196 11.02 7.52 -6.32
CA VAL A 196 11.78 7.13 -5.12
C VAL A 196 11.92 8.31 -4.16
N TYR A 197 12.27 9.51 -4.66
CA TYR A 197 12.30 10.74 -3.86
C TYR A 197 10.94 11.06 -3.26
N HIS A 198 9.86 10.95 -4.02
CA HIS A 198 8.51 11.20 -3.53
C HIS A 198 8.15 10.23 -2.38
N GLN A 199 8.50 8.95 -2.50
CA GLN A 199 8.29 7.96 -1.44
C GLN A 199 9.18 8.18 -0.21
N LEU A 200 10.42 8.64 -0.39
CA LEU A 200 11.28 9.06 0.73
C LEU A 200 10.71 10.28 1.47
N GLY A 201 10.07 11.21 0.75
CA GLY A 201 9.31 12.31 1.35
C GLY A 201 8.18 11.79 2.24
N LYS A 202 7.35 10.88 1.73
CA LYS A 202 6.27 10.24 2.49
C LYS A 202 6.78 9.51 3.73
N PHE A 203 7.84 8.73 3.58
CA PHE A 203 8.50 8.05 4.69
C PHE A 203 8.99 9.04 5.77
N GLY A 204 9.64 10.13 5.36
CA GLY A 204 10.14 11.16 6.27
C GLY A 204 9.02 11.83 7.09
N ILE A 205 7.88 12.14 6.46
CA ILE A 205 6.70 12.67 7.17
C ILE A 205 6.12 11.66 8.15
N ALA A 206 5.97 10.39 7.75
CA ALA A 206 5.47 9.34 8.66
C ALA A 206 6.39 9.14 9.88
N CYS A 207 7.70 9.22 9.69
CA CYS A 207 8.67 9.22 10.79
C CYS A 207 8.52 10.47 11.69
N ALA A 208 8.33 11.65 11.09
CA ALA A 208 8.12 12.89 11.82
C ALA A 208 6.84 12.86 12.68
N ASP A 209 5.72 12.38 12.14
CA ASP A 209 4.46 12.18 12.89
C ASP A 209 4.69 11.28 14.12
N THR A 210 5.42 10.18 13.94
CA THR A 210 5.74 9.23 15.01
C THR A 210 6.63 9.84 16.11
N LEU A 211 7.51 10.78 15.75
CA LEU A 211 8.37 11.50 16.69
C LEU A 211 7.59 12.60 17.41
N ALA A 212 6.75 13.34 16.69
CA ALA A 212 5.89 14.40 17.21
C ALA A 212 4.92 13.86 18.27
N THR A 213 4.25 12.75 18.00
CA THR A 213 3.35 12.06 18.95
C THR A 213 4.06 11.60 20.23
N LYS A 214 5.39 11.43 20.19
CA LYS A 214 6.23 11.11 21.36
C LYS A 214 6.83 12.35 22.03
N GLY A 215 6.39 13.55 21.65
CA GLY A 215 6.89 14.82 22.17
C GLY A 215 8.31 15.18 21.72
N ARG A 216 8.86 14.49 20.70
CA ARG A 216 10.21 14.74 20.18
C ARG A 216 10.19 15.74 19.03
N TRP A 217 9.66 16.92 19.29
CA TRP A 217 9.31 17.92 18.28
C TRP A 217 10.50 18.41 17.44
N ALA A 218 11.66 18.64 18.05
CA ALA A 218 12.87 19.05 17.32
C ALA A 218 13.32 18.01 16.27
N HIS A 219 13.27 16.72 16.62
CA HIS A 219 13.61 15.64 15.70
C HIS A 219 12.52 15.47 14.63
N ALA A 220 11.24 15.61 15.00
CA ALA A 220 10.14 15.61 14.04
C ALA A 220 10.33 16.72 13.00
N HIS A 221 10.70 17.93 13.42
CA HIS A 221 10.98 19.06 12.52
C HIS A 221 12.17 18.82 11.59
N GLU A 222 13.25 18.20 12.07
CA GLU A 222 14.39 17.84 11.22
C GLU A 222 13.99 16.82 10.13
N PHE A 223 13.30 15.74 10.52
CA PHE A 223 12.82 14.73 9.58
C PHE A 223 11.82 15.32 8.58
N ALA A 224 10.92 16.19 9.03
CA ALA A 224 9.98 16.89 8.15
C ALA A 224 10.71 17.78 7.14
N SER A 225 11.80 18.44 7.54
CA SER A 225 12.57 19.30 6.64
C SER A 225 13.24 18.49 5.53
N ARG A 226 13.88 17.37 5.85
CA ARG A 226 14.46 16.47 4.85
C ARG A 226 13.39 15.83 3.95
N ALA A 227 12.21 15.54 4.50
CA ALA A 227 11.08 15.04 3.72
C ALA A 227 10.63 16.04 2.65
N LEU A 228 10.61 17.34 2.97
CA LEU A 228 10.31 18.41 2.02
C LEU A 228 11.35 18.50 0.91
N GLU A 229 12.65 18.43 1.25
CA GLU A 229 13.72 18.41 0.24
C GLU A 229 13.53 17.27 -0.76
N HIS A 230 13.09 16.10 -0.30
CA HIS A 230 12.78 14.96 -1.17
C HIS A 230 11.55 15.20 -2.05
N PHE A 231 10.48 15.78 -1.52
CA PHE A 231 9.31 16.15 -2.33
C PHE A 231 9.65 17.20 -3.39
N GLU A 232 10.38 18.25 -3.02
CA GLU A 232 10.85 19.28 -3.95
C GLU A 232 11.69 18.65 -5.06
N ARG A 233 12.63 17.78 -4.70
CA ARG A 233 13.46 17.06 -5.68
C ARG A 233 12.64 16.16 -6.60
N SER A 234 11.59 15.52 -6.11
CA SER A 234 10.69 14.72 -6.95
C SER A 234 9.97 15.56 -8.01
N LEU A 235 9.52 16.77 -7.65
CA LEU A 235 8.84 17.69 -8.56
C LEU A 235 9.79 18.39 -9.53
N GLU A 236 11.06 18.62 -9.13
CA GLU A 236 12.09 19.10 -10.05
C GLU A 236 12.37 18.11 -11.18
N ILE A 237 12.42 16.81 -10.86
CA ILE A 237 12.69 15.75 -11.84
C ILE A 237 11.44 15.45 -12.67
N HIS A 238 10.24 15.58 -12.08
CA HIS A 238 8.97 15.35 -12.75
C HIS A 238 8.00 16.55 -12.57
N PRO A 239 8.21 17.69 -13.28
CA PRO A 239 7.39 18.90 -13.08
C PRO A 239 5.93 18.72 -13.45
N ASP A 240 5.64 17.85 -14.41
CA ASP A 240 4.28 17.50 -14.85
C ASP A 240 3.69 16.35 -14.03
N ALA A 241 4.19 16.10 -12.82
CA ALA A 241 3.71 15.01 -11.97
C ALA A 241 2.22 15.21 -11.64
N GLU A 242 1.54 14.10 -11.31
CA GLU A 242 0.13 14.12 -10.92
C GLU A 242 -0.11 15.19 -9.85
N SER A 243 -1.23 15.92 -9.95
CA SER A 243 -1.57 17.01 -9.01
C SER A 243 -1.44 16.62 -7.54
N GLN A 244 -1.68 15.34 -7.26
CA GLN A 244 -1.49 14.71 -5.95
C GLN A 244 -0.10 14.95 -5.34
N TRP A 245 0.99 14.94 -6.12
CA TRP A 245 2.34 15.12 -5.57
C TRP A 245 2.58 16.55 -5.08
N THR A 246 1.96 17.51 -5.76
CA THR A 246 1.98 18.91 -5.33
C THR A 246 1.16 19.09 -4.06
N ASP A 247 0.03 18.39 -3.94
CA ASP A 247 -0.81 18.44 -2.74
C ASP A 247 -0.14 17.74 -1.54
N ASP A 248 0.55 16.62 -1.77
CA ASP A 248 1.37 15.94 -0.75
C ASP A 248 2.48 16.86 -0.22
N LEU A 249 3.14 17.64 -1.09
CA LEU A 249 4.14 18.65 -0.67
C LEU A 249 3.49 19.74 0.19
N LYS A 250 2.34 20.28 -0.21
CA LYS A 250 1.63 21.31 0.57
C LYS A 250 1.21 20.78 1.94
N GLU A 251 0.71 19.55 1.99
CA GLU A 251 0.32 18.90 3.24
C GLU A 251 1.54 18.74 4.16
N ALA A 252 2.67 18.28 3.62
CA ALA A 252 3.92 18.17 4.35
C ALA A 252 4.40 19.53 4.90
N GLN A 253 4.28 20.60 4.11
CA GLN A 253 4.61 21.97 4.55
C GLN A 253 3.70 22.42 5.70
N GLN A 254 2.40 22.13 5.61
CA GLN A 254 1.43 22.46 6.66
C GLN A 254 1.71 21.69 7.96
N ARG A 255 2.01 20.38 7.87
CA ARG A 255 2.40 19.55 9.03
C ARG A 255 3.69 20.04 9.67
N LYS A 256 4.72 20.38 8.89
CA LYS A 256 5.95 20.95 9.43
C LYS A 256 5.69 22.25 10.19
N LYS A 257 4.86 23.14 9.63
CA LYS A 257 4.50 24.41 10.26
C LYS A 257 3.82 24.19 11.62
N SER A 258 2.90 23.24 11.72
CA SER A 258 2.23 22.95 13.00
C SER A 258 3.19 22.45 14.09
N TRP A 259 4.26 21.72 13.72
CA TRP A 259 5.30 21.32 14.66
C TRP A 259 6.26 22.45 15.04
N GLN A 260 6.51 23.38 14.12
CA GLN A 260 7.32 24.56 14.39
C GLN A 260 6.61 25.48 15.40
N ASP A 261 5.31 25.68 15.25
CA ASP A 261 4.50 26.51 16.15
C ASP A 261 4.45 25.93 17.59
N VAL A 262 4.63 24.61 17.75
CA VAL A 262 4.75 23.94 19.07
C VAL A 262 6.16 24.02 19.65
N CYS A 263 7.19 24.10 18.79
CA CYS A 263 8.58 24.27 19.20
C CYS A 263 8.92 25.71 19.60
N ASP A 264 8.08 26.69 19.22
CA ASP A 264 8.34 28.10 19.51
C ASP A 264 8.11 28.39 21.02
N PRO A 265 9.14 28.81 21.78
CA PRO A 265 9.02 29.03 23.22
C PRO A 265 7.94 30.05 23.61
N GLU A 266 7.58 30.96 22.70
CA GLU A 266 6.59 32.01 22.95
C GLU A 266 5.14 31.49 22.89
N LEU A 267 4.84 30.43 22.12
CA LEU A 267 3.50 29.84 22.03
C LEU A 267 3.22 28.83 23.16
N PHE A 268 4.26 28.22 23.73
CA PHE A 268 4.13 27.38 24.93
C PHE A 268 3.55 28.16 26.12
N PHE A 269 3.81 29.47 26.19
CA PHE A 269 3.26 30.35 27.22
C PHE A 269 1.78 30.72 26.99
N ILE A 270 1.32 30.81 25.74
CA ILE A 270 -0.05 31.27 25.44
C ILE A 270 -1.09 30.15 25.62
N VAL A 271 -0.73 28.89 25.35
CA VAL A 271 -1.69 27.76 25.43
C VAL A 271 -1.83 27.20 26.86
N PHE A 272 -0.83 27.36 27.73
CA PHE A 272 -0.84 26.79 29.10
C PHE A 272 -0.97 27.82 30.23
N PHE A 273 -0.82 29.13 29.96
CA PHE A 273 -1.00 30.18 30.95
C PHE A 273 -1.99 31.24 30.44
N SER A 274 -3.25 30.85 30.20
CA SER A 274 -4.34 31.82 30.31
C SER A 274 -4.59 32.02 31.81
N PRO A 275 -4.35 33.20 32.39
CA PRO A 275 -4.81 33.48 33.74
C PRO A 275 -6.33 33.46 33.68
N SER A 276 -6.95 32.62 34.50
CA SER A 276 -8.38 32.73 34.79
C SER A 276 -8.63 34.12 35.34
N THR A 277 -9.10 35.03 34.50
CA THR A 277 -9.60 36.34 34.91
C THR A 277 -10.94 36.14 35.61
N THR A 278 -10.88 36.27 36.94
CA THR A 278 -11.93 36.68 37.90
C THR A 278 -13.26 35.95 37.89
#